data_AF-A0A944TWS7-F1
#
_entry.id   AF-A0A944TWS7-F1
#
_cell.length_a   1.000
_cell.length_b   1.000
_cell.length_c   1.000
_cell.angle_alpha   90.00
_cell.angle_beta   90.00
_cell.angle_gamma   90.00
#
_symmetry.space_group_name_H-M   'P 1'
#
loop_
_entity.id
_entity.type
_entity.pdbx_description
1 polymer ?
#
loop_
_entity_poly.entity_id
_entity_poly.type
_entity_poly.pdbx_seq_one_letter_code
_entity_poly.pdbx_strand_id
1 'polypeptide(L)'
;MVKLIVNGQNHEINIDTDTPVLWVLREKLGLIGTKFGCGSSLCGACTIHVEGKPIRSCVTPVSNIEGKSVTTIEGLADAKDALHPIQEAWIEHQVPQCGYCQSGQIMSA
;
A
#
# COMPACT_ATOMS: atom_id res chain seq x y z
N MET A 1 6.10 -19.54 5.97
CA MET A 1 5.04 -18.66 6.50
C MET A 1 5.68 -17.37 6.96
N VAL A 2 5.14 -16.22 6.53
CA VAL A 2 5.58 -14.88 6.92
C VAL A 2 4.45 -14.20 7.70
N LYS A 3 4.80 -13.49 8.79
CA LYS A 3 3.84 -12.71 9.58
C LYS A 3 3.90 -11.22 9.20
N LEU A 4 2.76 -10.65 8.84
CA LEU A 4 2.63 -9.24 8.45
C LEU A 4 1.54 -8.55 9.28
N ILE A 5 1.76 -7.28 9.59
CA ILE A 5 0.76 -6.42 10.24
C ILE A 5 0.32 -5.40 9.20
N VAL A 6 -0.83 -5.58 8.56
CA VAL A 6 -1.30 -4.72 7.46
C VAL A 6 -2.58 -4.01 7.89
N ASN A 7 -2.57 -2.67 7.84
CA ASN A 7 -3.70 -1.82 8.26
C ASN A 7 -4.22 -2.19 9.67
N GLY A 8 -3.30 -2.47 10.59
CA GLY A 8 -3.60 -2.88 11.97
C GLY A 8 -4.04 -4.34 12.16
N GLN A 9 -4.12 -5.13 11.09
CA GLN A 9 -4.52 -6.54 11.15
C GLN A 9 -3.32 -7.48 10.99
N ASN A 10 -3.29 -8.54 11.80
CA ASN A 10 -2.28 -9.59 11.70
C ASN A 10 -2.64 -10.59 10.60
N HIS A 11 -1.68 -10.89 9.73
CA HIS A 11 -1.80 -11.87 8.66
C HIS A 11 -0.65 -12.87 8.71
N GLU A 12 -0.97 -14.16 8.59
CA GLU A 12 0.02 -15.22 8.37
C GLU A 12 -0.15 -15.76 6.95
N ILE A 13 0.90 -15.63 6.14
CA ILE A 13 0.82 -15.92 4.69
C ILE A 13 1.88 -16.95 4.33
N ASN A 14 1.48 -17.98 3.59
CA ASN A 14 2.42 -18.95 3.03
C ASN A 14 2.85 -18.53 1.62
N ILE A 15 4.04 -17.94 1.52
CA ILE A 15 4.61 -17.42 0.27
C ILE A 15 6.15 -17.38 0.35
N ASP A 16 6.81 -17.31 -0.81
CA ASP A 16 8.26 -17.15 -0.89
C ASP A 16 8.67 -15.77 -0.37
N THR A 17 9.73 -15.73 0.43
CA THR A 17 10.13 -14.53 1.20
C THR A 17 10.75 -13.44 0.32
N ASP A 18 11.19 -13.79 -0.88
CA ASP A 18 11.67 -12.88 -1.93
C ASP A 18 10.53 -12.24 -2.74
N THR A 19 9.30 -12.73 -2.58
CA THR A 19 8.13 -12.19 -3.28
C THR A 19 7.97 -10.70 -2.96
N PRO A 20 7.82 -9.82 -3.97
CA PRO A 20 7.54 -8.42 -3.72
C PRO A 20 6.24 -8.20 -2.94
N VAL A 21 6.29 -7.28 -1.96
CA VAL A 21 5.16 -6.95 -1.08
C VAL A 21 3.90 -6.59 -1.87
N LEU A 22 4.06 -5.93 -3.02
CA LEU A 22 2.95 -5.58 -3.91
C LEU A 22 2.06 -6.77 -4.25
N TRP A 23 2.65 -7.92 -4.57
CA TRP A 23 1.89 -9.12 -4.97
C TRP A 23 1.20 -9.76 -3.78
N VAL A 24 1.82 -9.73 -2.61
CA VAL A 24 1.19 -10.21 -1.37
C VAL A 24 -0.05 -9.39 -1.03
N LEU A 25 0.04 -8.07 -1.05
CA LEU A 25 -1.08 -7.18 -0.79
C LEU A 25 -2.25 -7.45 -1.75
N ARG A 26 -1.95 -7.54 -3.05
CA ARG A 26 -2.98 -7.64 -4.09
C ARG A 26 -3.59 -9.03 -4.22
N GLU A 27 -2.76 -10.07 -4.21
CA GLU A 27 -3.18 -11.43 -4.58
C GLU A 27 -3.47 -12.32 -3.38
N LYS A 28 -2.81 -12.07 -2.22
CA LYS A 28 -3.04 -12.84 -1.00
C LYS A 28 -4.01 -12.15 -0.05
N LEU A 29 -3.94 -10.82 0.05
CA LEU A 29 -4.78 -10.04 0.96
C LEU A 29 -5.96 -9.34 0.26
N GLY A 30 -5.99 -9.30 -1.08
CA GLY A 30 -7.06 -8.64 -1.84
C GLY A 30 -7.06 -7.11 -1.75
N LEU A 31 -6.00 -6.50 -1.21
CA LEU A 31 -5.81 -5.05 -1.07
C LEU A 31 -5.30 -4.47 -2.40
N ILE A 32 -6.24 -4.23 -3.32
CA ILE A 32 -5.96 -3.88 -4.72
C ILE A 32 -5.77 -2.38 -4.97
N GLY A 33 -5.90 -1.53 -3.96
CA GLY A 33 -5.74 -0.08 -4.03
C GLY A 33 -4.31 0.32 -4.37
N THR A 34 -3.32 -0.41 -3.87
CA THR A 34 -1.90 -0.26 -4.25
C THR A 34 -1.67 -0.82 -5.67
N LYS A 35 -1.04 -0.04 -6.57
CA LYS A 35 -1.01 -0.37 -8.01
C LYS A 35 0.37 -0.81 -8.51
N PHE A 36 0.38 -1.71 -9.50
CA PHE A 36 1.56 -2.02 -10.29
C PHE A 36 1.67 -1.03 -11.46
N GLY A 37 2.76 -0.26 -11.53
CA GLY A 37 3.00 0.66 -12.65
C GLY A 37 4.19 0.27 -13.52
N CYS A 38 5.39 0.32 -12.94
CA CYS A 38 6.64 0.07 -13.67
C CYS A 38 7.45 -1.16 -13.20
N GLY A 39 7.23 -1.65 -11.97
CA GLY A 39 8.01 -2.74 -11.39
C GLY A 39 9.47 -2.40 -11.04
N SER A 40 9.90 -1.15 -11.22
CA SER A 40 11.31 -0.72 -11.11
C SER A 40 11.50 0.48 -10.17
N SER A 41 10.56 0.71 -9.24
CA SER A 41 10.64 1.80 -8.24
C SER A 41 10.52 3.23 -8.80
N LEU A 42 10.26 3.41 -10.10
CA LEU A 42 10.29 4.72 -10.77
C LEU A 42 9.00 5.54 -10.60
N CYS A 43 7.83 4.93 -10.82
CA CYS A 43 6.57 5.69 -10.96
C CYS A 43 5.86 6.01 -9.65
N GLY A 44 6.20 5.34 -8.54
CA GLY A 44 5.54 5.52 -7.25
C GLY A 44 4.08 5.05 -7.14
N ALA A 45 3.49 4.41 -8.16
CA ALA A 45 2.10 3.92 -8.07
C ALA A 45 1.89 2.83 -7.00
N CYS A 46 2.97 2.20 -6.56
CA CYS A 46 2.99 1.12 -5.57
C CYS A 46 3.36 1.56 -4.15
N THR A 47 3.31 2.87 -3.85
CA THR A 47 3.71 3.38 -2.53
C THR A 47 2.80 2.83 -1.44
N ILE A 48 3.45 2.38 -0.36
CA ILE A 48 2.84 2.03 0.91
C ILE A 48 3.72 2.61 2.02
N HIS A 49 3.20 2.69 3.25
CA HIS A 49 4.01 3.01 4.41
C HIS A 49 4.43 1.74 5.15
N VAL A 50 5.69 1.65 5.56
CA VAL A 50 6.20 0.64 6.49
C VAL A 50 6.81 1.37 7.67
N GLU A 51 6.33 1.09 8.89
CA GLU A 51 6.73 1.85 10.09
C GLU A 51 6.60 3.37 9.89
N GLY A 52 5.49 3.79 9.27
CA GLY A 52 5.18 5.19 8.95
C GLY A 52 6.03 5.82 7.85
N LYS A 53 6.95 5.08 7.21
CA LYS A 53 7.82 5.61 6.14
C LYS A 53 7.41 5.11 4.76
N PRO A 54 7.38 5.97 3.72
CA PRO A 54 7.04 5.55 2.38
C PRO A 54 8.11 4.67 1.75
N ILE A 55 7.66 3.55 1.16
CA ILE A 55 8.52 2.63 0.39
C ILE A 55 7.83 2.21 -0.91
N ARG A 56 8.60 1.59 -1.82
CA ARG A 56 8.06 1.03 -3.06
C ARG A 56 7.85 -0.47 -2.93
N SER A 57 6.60 -0.89 -2.83
CA SER A 57 6.24 -2.30 -2.61
C SER A 57 6.57 -3.23 -3.77
N CYS A 58 6.71 -2.71 -5.00
CA CYS A 58 6.99 -3.52 -6.19
C CYS A 58 8.40 -4.11 -6.26
N VAL A 59 9.35 -3.56 -5.50
CA VAL A 59 10.75 -4.02 -5.45
C VAL A 59 11.19 -4.44 -4.05
N THR A 60 10.31 -4.29 -3.05
CA THR A 60 10.62 -4.64 -1.67
C THR A 60 10.18 -6.08 -1.41
N PRO A 61 11.11 -7.00 -1.07
CA PRO A 61 10.75 -8.35 -0.66
C PRO A 61 9.98 -8.37 0.66
N VAL A 62 9.11 -9.36 0.83
CA VAL A 62 8.33 -9.56 2.07
C VAL A 62 9.23 -9.84 3.27
N SER A 63 10.35 -10.52 3.10
CA SER A 63 11.37 -10.72 4.15
C SER A 63 11.83 -9.41 4.80
N ASN A 64 11.89 -8.31 4.05
CA ASN A 64 12.35 -7.02 4.57
C ASN A 64 11.36 -6.35 5.51
N ILE A 65 10.09 -6.78 5.50
CA ILE A 65 9.00 -6.15 6.23
C ILE A 65 8.28 -7.09 7.21
N GLU A 66 8.78 -8.32 7.37
CA GLU A 66 8.24 -9.27 8.33
C GLU A 66 8.20 -8.67 9.74
N GLY A 67 7.06 -8.81 10.41
CA GLY A 67 6.81 -8.27 11.75
C GLY A 67 6.64 -6.75 11.83
N LYS A 68 6.78 -6.00 10.72
CA LYS A 68 6.58 -4.55 10.68
C LYS A 68 5.14 -4.18 10.36
N SER A 69 4.74 -3.01 10.85
CA SER A 69 3.48 -2.36 10.49
C SER A 69 3.54 -1.85 9.04
N VAL A 70 2.49 -2.18 8.29
CA VAL A 70 2.27 -1.76 6.90
C VAL A 70 0.95 -1.00 6.83
N THR A 71 0.95 0.17 6.22
CA THR A 71 -0.27 0.93 5.91
C THR A 71 -0.38 1.11 4.40
N THR A 72 -1.53 0.73 3.84
CA THR A 72 -1.88 0.93 2.43
C THR A 72 -2.89 2.07 2.27
N ILE A 73 -3.26 2.40 1.03
CA ILE A 73 -4.28 3.42 0.73
C ILE A 73 -5.63 3.12 1.39
N GLU A 74 -5.99 1.83 1.50
CA GLU A 74 -7.21 1.37 2.17
C GLU A 74 -7.16 1.55 3.69
N GLY A 75 -5.95 1.65 4.28
CA GLY A 75 -5.74 1.82 5.71
C GLY A 75 -5.58 3.27 6.17
N LEU A 76 -5.72 4.26 5.28
CA LEU A 76 -5.65 5.68 5.67
C LEU A 76 -6.91 6.19 6.38
N ALA A 77 -8.06 5.58 6.11
CA ALA A 77 -9.31 5.96 6.75
C ALA A 77 -9.30 5.60 8.24
N ASP A 78 -9.50 6.58 9.12
CA ASP A 78 -9.51 6.39 10.58
C ASP A 78 -10.71 5.56 11.07
N ALA A 79 -11.80 5.54 10.30
CA ALA A 79 -13.01 4.79 10.61
C ALA A 79 -13.73 4.33 9.34
N LYS A 80 -14.57 3.32 9.50
CA LYS A 80 -15.54 2.91 8.48
C LYS A 80 -16.44 4.13 8.22
N ASP A 81 -16.36 4.69 7.00
CA ASP A 81 -17.09 5.88 6.54
C ASP A 81 -16.45 7.25 6.83
N ALA A 82 -15.20 7.30 7.30
CA ALA A 82 -14.41 8.54 7.35
C ALA A 82 -13.27 8.52 6.33
N LEU A 83 -13.01 9.64 5.66
CA LEU A 83 -11.85 9.79 4.78
C LEU A 83 -10.70 10.44 5.56
N HIS A 84 -9.47 10.08 5.21
CA HIS A 84 -8.32 10.85 5.67
C HIS A 84 -8.37 12.26 5.05
N PRO A 85 -7.95 13.33 5.74
CA PRO A 85 -7.97 14.70 5.20
C PRO A 85 -7.32 14.84 3.81
N ILE A 86 -6.29 14.04 3.53
CA ILE A 86 -5.66 13.99 2.19
C ILE A 86 -6.59 13.45 1.10
N GLN A 87 -7.42 12.44 1.43
CA GLN A 87 -8.38 11.84 0.51
C GLN A 87 -9.55 12.81 0.27
N GLU A 88 -9.98 13.53 1.31
CA GLU A 88 -10.98 14.59 1.20
C GLU A 88 -10.51 15.71 0.27
N ALA A 89 -9.29 16.22 0.49
CA ALA A 89 -8.70 17.24 -0.38
C ALA A 89 -8.55 16.76 -1.84
N TRP A 90 -8.21 15.48 -2.05
CA TRP A 90 -8.13 14.88 -3.38
C TRP A 90 -9.46 14.90 -4.13
N ILE A 91 -10.56 14.67 -3.39
CA ILE A 91 -11.93 14.72 -3.92
C ILE A 91 -12.37 16.17 -4.13
N GLU A 92 -12.17 17.05 -3.14
CA GLU A 92 -12.55 18.46 -3.20
C GLU A 92 -11.95 19.15 -4.44
N HIS A 93 -10.66 18.90 -4.69
CA HIS A 93 -9.94 19.50 -5.80
C HIS A 93 -10.02 18.70 -7.11
N GLN A 94 -10.81 17.62 -7.16
CA GLN A 94 -10.99 16.78 -8.35
C GLN A 94 -9.65 16.38 -9.00
N VAL A 95 -8.67 16.02 -8.16
CA VAL A 95 -7.30 15.70 -8.60
C VAL A 95 -7.24 14.50 -9.57
N PRO A 96 -8.01 13.41 -9.35
CA PRO A 96 -7.98 12.26 -10.24
C PRO A 96 -8.51 12.58 -11.65
N GLN A 97 -7.74 12.20 -12.67
CA GLN A 97 -8.27 12.00 -14.03
C GLN A 97 -8.55 10.51 -14.25
N CYS A 98 -7.56 9.74 -14.73
CA CYS A 98 -7.72 8.29 -14.92
C CYS A 98 -7.70 7.48 -13.60
N GLY A 99 -7.29 8.10 -12.49
CA GLY A 99 -7.28 7.46 -11.17
C GLY A 99 -6.10 6.53 -10.86
N TYR A 100 -5.35 6.07 -11.87
CA TYR A 100 -4.40 4.96 -11.66
C TYR A 100 -3.23 5.28 -10.72
N CYS A 101 -2.64 6.47 -10.82
CA CYS A 101 -1.50 6.87 -9.98
C CYS A 101 -1.91 7.41 -8.60
N GLN A 102 -3.20 7.65 -8.37
CA GLN A 102 -3.69 8.48 -7.27
C GLN A 102 -3.39 7.84 -5.91
N SER A 103 -3.58 6.53 -5.75
CA SER A 103 -3.22 5.82 -4.50
C SER A 103 -1.76 6.05 -4.12
N GLY A 104 -0.84 5.95 -5.09
CA GLY A 104 0.59 6.12 -4.83
C GLY A 104 0.98 7.56 -4.52
N GLN A 105 0.30 8.54 -5.13
CA GLN A 105 0.48 9.96 -4.86
C GLN A 105 -0.03 10.33 -3.47
N ILE A 106 -1.23 9.87 -3.11
CA ILE A 106 -1.81 10.06 -1.77
C ILE A 106 -0.89 9.47 -0.69
N MET A 107 -0.40 8.24 -0.89
CA MET A 107 0.55 7.60 0.03
C MET A 107 1.96 8.22 0.02
N SER A 108 2.22 9.27 -0.76
CA SER A 108 3.50 9.98 -0.76
C SER A 108 3.40 11.41 -0.21
N ALA A 109 2.19 11.90 0.03
CA ALA A 109 1.90 13.28 0.41
C ALA A 109 2.05 13.52 1.92
#